data_AF-A0A1H0LQY6-F1
#
_entry.id   AF-A0A1H0LQY6-F1
#
_cell.length_a   1.000
_cell.length_b   1.000
_cell.length_c   1.000
_cell.angle_alpha   90.00
_cell.angle_beta   90.00
_cell.angle_gamma   90.00
#
_symmetry.space_group_name_H-M   'P 1'
#
loop_
_entity.id
_entity.type
_entity.pdbx_description
1 polymer ?
#
loop_
_entity_poly.entity_id
_entity_poly.type
_entity_poly.pdbx_seq_one_letter_code
_entity_poly.pdbx_strand_id
1 'polypeptide(L)'
;MKILVAVKRVVDYNVKVRVKADNSGVDLANVKMSMNPFCEIAVEEAVRLKEKGVATEIVAVSVGPNAAQEQLRTALALGADRAILVESNDELSSLAIAKALKAVVDKEQPQLVILGKQAIDSDNNQTGQMLAALSGYAQG
;
A
#
# COMPACT_ATOMS: atom_id res chain seq x y z
N MET A 1 12.21 8.98 -13.74
CA MET A 1 11.96 7.53 -13.56
C MET A 1 10.52 7.30 -13.13
N LYS A 2 9.95 6.12 -13.40
CA LYS A 2 8.64 5.70 -12.88
C LYS A 2 8.81 5.08 -11.49
N ILE A 3 8.01 5.57 -10.53
CA ILE A 3 7.95 5.04 -9.16
C ILE A 3 6.60 4.35 -8.96
N LEU A 4 6.60 3.14 -8.42
CA LEU A 4 5.40 2.47 -7.92
C LEU A 4 5.34 2.61 -6.39
N VAL A 5 4.20 3.08 -5.86
CA VAL A 5 4.01 3.25 -4.42
C VAL A 5 2.86 2.38 -3.94
N ALA A 6 3.13 1.44 -3.03
CA ALA A 6 2.07 0.61 -2.47
C ALA A 6 1.43 1.26 -1.24
N VAL A 7 0.11 1.44 -1.27
CA VAL A 7 -0.68 1.99 -0.18
C VAL A 7 -1.66 0.95 0.34
N LYS A 8 -1.95 0.97 1.65
CA LYS A 8 -2.89 0.05 2.29
C LYS A 8 -3.99 0.82 3.02
N ARG A 9 -5.22 0.34 2.89
CA ARG A 9 -6.38 0.74 3.71
C ARG A 9 -6.36 -0.02 5.02
N VAL A 10 -6.36 0.69 6.14
CA VAL A 10 -6.32 0.13 7.49
C VAL A 10 -7.32 0.85 8.40
N VAL A 11 -7.54 0.35 9.60
CA VAL A 11 -8.27 1.09 10.64
C VAL A 11 -7.47 2.35 11.01
N ASP A 12 -8.14 3.49 11.17
CA ASP A 12 -7.47 4.73 11.59
C ASP A 12 -6.73 4.52 12.92
N TYR A 13 -5.48 4.99 12.99
CA TYR A 13 -4.60 4.73 14.13
C TYR A 13 -5.10 5.33 15.46
N ASN A 14 -6.05 6.28 15.42
CA ASN A 14 -6.68 6.82 16.62
C ASN A 14 -7.89 5.99 17.10
N VAL A 15 -8.34 5.01 16.32
CA VAL A 15 -9.47 4.15 16.68
C VAL A 15 -9.01 3.03 17.60
N LYS A 16 -9.64 2.94 18.77
CA LYS A 16 -9.48 1.80 19.65
C LYS A 16 -10.23 0.59 19.11
N VAL A 17 -9.50 -0.35 18.52
CA VAL A 17 -10.04 -1.61 17.99
C VAL A 17 -10.69 -2.45 19.09
N ARG A 18 -11.74 -3.19 18.71
CA ARG A 18 -12.43 -4.15 19.57
C ARG A 18 -12.36 -5.54 18.93
N VAL A 19 -12.24 -6.57 19.75
CA VAL A 19 -12.33 -7.96 19.30
C VAL A 19 -13.81 -8.34 19.21
N LYS A 20 -14.19 -9.09 18.19
CA LYS A 20 -15.54 -9.66 18.07
C LYS A 20 -15.84 -10.60 19.24
N ALA A 21 -17.12 -10.71 19.60
CA ALA A 21 -17.54 -11.57 20.72
C ALA A 21 -17.20 -13.06 20.53
N ASP A 22 -17.07 -13.51 19.28
CA ASP A 22 -16.71 -14.88 18.91
C ASP A 22 -15.18 -15.12 18.81
N ASN A 23 -14.37 -14.11 19.10
CA ASN A 23 -12.90 -14.13 18.95
C ASN A 23 -12.39 -14.43 17.53
N SER A 24 -13.22 -14.28 16.50
CA SER A 24 -12.82 -14.54 15.11
C SER A 24 -11.92 -13.44 14.52
N GLY A 25 -11.84 -12.27 15.16
CA GLY A 25 -11.00 -11.17 14.70
C GLY A 25 -11.45 -9.81 15.26
N VAL A 26 -11.03 -8.74 14.59
CA VAL A 26 -11.38 -7.36 14.94
C VAL A 26 -12.77 -7.01 14.41
N ASP A 27 -13.56 -6.30 15.22
CA ASP A 27 -14.82 -5.70 14.80
C ASP A 27 -14.54 -4.43 13.97
N LEU A 28 -14.79 -4.54 12.66
CA LEU A 28 -14.61 -3.47 11.70
C LEU A 28 -15.93 -2.77 11.34
N ALA A 29 -17.04 -3.11 12.01
CA ALA A 29 -18.31 -2.46 11.76
C ALA A 29 -18.27 -1.00 12.20
N ASN A 30 -18.60 -0.08 11.29
CA ASN A 30 -18.65 1.36 11.54
C ASN A 30 -17.34 1.99 12.07
N VAL A 31 -16.19 1.34 11.82
CA VAL A 31 -14.89 1.92 12.15
C VAL A 31 -14.40 2.84 11.04
N LYS A 32 -13.76 3.94 11.43
CA LYS A 32 -13.09 4.84 10.49
C LYS A 32 -11.87 4.12 9.92
N MET A 33 -11.76 4.11 8.60
CA MET A 33 -10.63 3.53 7.88
C MET A 33 -9.80 4.67 7.26
N SER A 34 -8.49 4.49 7.16
CA SER A 34 -7.56 5.48 6.64
C SER A 34 -6.46 4.84 5.81
N MET A 35 -5.62 5.68 5.20
CA MET A 35 -4.34 5.21 4.68
C MET A 35 -3.45 4.82 5.85
N ASN A 36 -2.67 3.74 5.68
CA ASN A 36 -1.64 3.36 6.63
C ASN A 36 -0.60 4.50 6.76
N PRO A 37 -0.23 4.96 7.97
CA PRO A 37 0.67 6.10 8.14
C PRO A 37 2.03 5.93 7.44
N PHE A 38 2.59 4.71 7.42
CA PHE A 38 3.85 4.47 6.70
C PHE A 38 3.69 4.58 5.18
N CYS A 39 2.48 4.36 4.64
CA CYS A 39 2.20 4.53 3.22
C CYS A 39 2.09 6.02 2.86
N GLU A 40 1.60 6.88 3.77
CA GLU A 40 1.59 8.34 3.53
C GLU A 40 3.03 8.88 3.36
N ILE A 41 3.95 8.40 4.20
CA ILE A 41 5.39 8.73 4.07
C ILE A 41 5.96 8.24 2.73
N ALA A 42 5.57 7.04 2.29
CA ALA A 42 6.02 6.49 1.01
C ALA A 42 5.52 7.31 -0.19
N VAL A 43 4.27 7.79 -0.14
CA VAL A 43 3.71 8.70 -1.16
C VAL A 43 4.46 10.03 -1.15
N GLU A 44 4.66 10.64 0.01
CA GLU A 44 5.38 11.90 0.16
C GLU A 44 6.80 11.83 -0.43
N GLU A 45 7.56 10.78 -0.14
CA GLU A 45 8.92 10.68 -0.69
C GLU A 45 8.93 10.50 -2.22
N ALA A 46 7.96 9.76 -2.77
CA ALA A 46 7.81 9.67 -4.22
C ALA A 46 7.51 11.04 -4.86
N VAL A 47 6.65 11.83 -4.21
CA VAL A 47 6.31 13.21 -4.64
C VAL A 47 7.56 14.10 -4.59
N ARG A 48 8.33 14.07 -3.50
CA ARG A 48 9.60 14.81 -3.39
C ARG A 48 10.60 14.44 -4.48
N LEU A 49 10.72 13.15 -4.81
CA LEU A 49 11.58 12.72 -5.91
C LEU A 49 11.11 13.27 -7.26
N LYS A 50 9.80 13.39 -7.47
CA LYS A 50 9.23 14.02 -8.67
C LYS A 50 9.47 15.52 -8.70
N GLU A 51 9.28 16.22 -7.59
CA GLU A 51 9.56 17.67 -7.47
C GLU A 51 11.04 18.00 -7.72
N LYS A 52 11.95 17.10 -7.33
CA LYS A 52 13.39 17.20 -7.63
C LYS A 52 13.75 16.83 -9.08
N GLY A 53 12.78 16.46 -9.92
CA GLY A 53 12.99 16.03 -11.30
C GLY A 53 13.61 14.64 -11.46
N VAL A 54 13.69 13.85 -10.38
CA VAL A 54 14.22 12.47 -10.41
C VAL A 54 13.15 11.50 -10.92
N ALA A 55 11.92 11.67 -10.46
CA ALA A 55 10.76 10.92 -10.94
C ALA A 55 9.99 11.68 -12.02
N THR A 56 9.39 10.93 -12.94
CA THR A 56 8.58 11.44 -14.06
C THR A 56 7.14 10.98 -13.97
N GLU A 57 6.88 9.87 -13.27
CA GLU A 57 5.55 9.33 -13.03
C GLU A 57 5.52 8.60 -11.68
N ILE A 58 4.46 8.79 -10.92
CA ILE A 58 4.15 8.07 -9.68
C ILE A 58 2.86 7.29 -9.88
N VAL A 59 2.93 5.97 -9.74
CA VAL A 59 1.77 5.09 -9.78
C VAL A 59 1.48 4.57 -8.38
N ALA A 60 0.34 4.96 -7.80
CA ALA A 60 -0.12 4.41 -6.53
C ALA A 60 -0.84 3.06 -6.77
N VAL A 61 -0.57 2.06 -5.95
CA VAL A 61 -1.24 0.76 -6.03
C VAL A 61 -1.76 0.31 -4.67
N SER A 62 -2.95 -0.26 -4.65
CA SER A 62 -3.53 -0.91 -3.47
C SER A 62 -4.07 -2.29 -3.86
N VAL A 63 -3.95 -3.25 -2.95
CA VAL A 63 -4.51 -4.60 -3.10
C VAL A 63 -5.52 -4.79 -1.97
N GLY A 64 -6.79 -4.99 -2.31
CA GLY A 64 -7.85 -5.09 -1.31
C GLY A 64 -9.23 -4.76 -1.87
N PRO A 65 -10.22 -4.49 -1.00
CA PRO A 65 -11.61 -4.35 -1.42
C PRO A 65 -11.82 -3.08 -2.23
N ASN A 66 -12.97 -2.98 -2.91
CA ASN A 66 -13.36 -1.78 -3.67
C ASN A 66 -13.23 -0.47 -2.86
N ALA A 67 -13.52 -0.53 -1.55
CA ALA A 67 -13.39 0.60 -0.64
C ALA A 67 -11.96 1.19 -0.55
N ALA A 68 -10.92 0.44 -0.91
CA ALA A 68 -9.53 0.93 -0.97
C ALA A 68 -9.30 2.00 -2.05
N GLN A 69 -10.26 2.22 -2.95
CA GLN A 69 -10.25 3.36 -3.87
C GLN A 69 -10.19 4.70 -3.13
N GLU A 70 -10.74 4.80 -1.91
CA GLU A 70 -10.66 6.04 -1.13
C GLU A 70 -9.20 6.43 -0.83
N GLN A 71 -8.40 5.49 -0.33
CA GLN A 71 -6.98 5.71 -0.05
C GLN A 71 -6.18 5.96 -1.34
N LEU A 72 -6.55 5.32 -2.45
CA LEU A 72 -5.95 5.62 -3.75
C LEU A 72 -6.26 7.06 -4.20
N ARG A 73 -7.49 7.56 -4.00
CA ARG A 73 -7.84 8.97 -4.28
C ARG A 73 -7.06 9.93 -3.40
N THR A 74 -6.81 9.58 -2.14
CA THR A 74 -5.91 10.36 -1.28
C THR A 74 -4.50 10.41 -1.85
N ALA A 75 -3.94 9.28 -2.30
CA ALA A 75 -2.61 9.26 -2.93
C ALA A 75 -2.55 10.12 -4.21
N LEU A 76 -3.60 10.10 -5.04
CA LEU A 76 -3.73 10.97 -6.21
C LEU A 76 -3.76 12.45 -5.81
N ALA A 77 -4.56 12.80 -4.79
CA ALA A 77 -4.67 14.17 -4.29
C ALA A 77 -3.34 14.71 -3.73
N LEU A 78 -2.49 13.83 -3.19
CA LEU A 78 -1.16 14.16 -2.68
C LEU A 78 -0.09 14.31 -3.78
N GLY A 79 -0.35 13.83 -5.01
CA GLY A 79 0.57 14.01 -6.13
C GLY A 79 0.93 12.76 -6.93
N ALA A 80 0.32 11.60 -6.64
CA ALA A 80 0.41 10.45 -7.53
C ALA A 80 -0.29 10.75 -8.88
N ASP A 81 0.29 10.29 -9.99
CA ASP A 81 -0.23 10.55 -11.34
C ASP A 81 -1.39 9.61 -11.71
N ARG A 82 -1.27 8.34 -11.33
CA ARG A 82 -2.27 7.29 -11.60
C ARG A 82 -2.40 6.37 -10.41
N ALA A 83 -3.54 5.68 -10.35
CA ALA A 83 -3.84 4.71 -9.32
C ALA A 83 -4.29 3.38 -9.92
N ILE A 84 -3.88 2.29 -9.28
CA ILE A 84 -4.27 0.92 -9.61
C ILE A 84 -4.88 0.27 -8.38
N LEU A 85 -6.11 -0.24 -8.50
CA LEU A 85 -6.68 -1.15 -7.52
C LEU A 85 -6.55 -2.58 -8.07
N VAL A 86 -5.88 -3.45 -7.32
CA VAL A 86 -5.99 -4.90 -7.47
C VAL A 86 -7.09 -5.35 -6.51
N GLU A 87 -8.28 -5.54 -7.04
CA GLU A 87 -9.47 -5.81 -6.23
C GLU A 87 -9.48 -7.25 -5.69
N SER A 88 -9.67 -7.39 -4.38
CA SER A 88 -9.93 -8.67 -3.70
C SER A 88 -10.67 -8.41 -2.40
N ASN A 89 -11.66 -9.26 -2.11
CA ASN A 89 -12.38 -9.23 -0.83
C ASN A 89 -11.84 -10.28 0.17
N ASP A 90 -10.77 -10.99 -0.19
CA ASP A 90 -10.17 -12.01 0.65
C ASP A 90 -9.28 -11.40 1.72
N GLU A 91 -9.11 -12.13 2.82
CA GLU A 91 -8.07 -11.82 3.79
C GLU A 91 -6.71 -12.32 3.25
N LEU A 92 -5.85 -11.37 2.87
CA LEU A 92 -4.61 -11.67 2.17
C LEU A 92 -3.39 -11.60 3.10
N SER A 93 -2.55 -12.63 3.03
CA SER A 93 -1.24 -12.63 3.68
C SER A 93 -0.25 -11.70 2.98
N SER A 94 0.83 -11.30 3.67
CA SER A 94 1.91 -10.49 3.08
C SER A 94 2.51 -11.11 1.82
N LEU A 95 2.61 -12.45 1.74
CA LEU A 95 3.08 -13.15 0.55
C LEU A 95 2.11 -13.03 -0.62
N ALA A 96 0.81 -13.16 -0.37
CA ALA A 96 -0.21 -13.00 -1.42
C ALA A 96 -0.19 -11.58 -1.99
N ILE A 97 -0.09 -10.56 -1.11
CA ILE A 97 0.05 -9.16 -1.49
C ILE A 97 1.34 -8.95 -2.30
N ALA A 98 2.47 -9.48 -1.87
CA ALA A 98 3.74 -9.35 -2.59
C ALA A 98 3.69 -9.99 -3.99
N LYS A 99 3.02 -11.13 -4.16
CA LYS A 99 2.80 -11.75 -5.47
C LYS A 99 1.89 -10.92 -6.38
N ALA A 100 0.82 -10.33 -5.82
CA ALA A 100 -0.06 -9.44 -6.56
C ALA A 100 0.69 -8.17 -7.02
N LEU A 101 1.47 -7.56 -6.11
CA LEU A 101 2.31 -6.41 -6.42
C LEU A 101 3.39 -6.75 -7.45
N LYS A 102 4.00 -7.94 -7.39
CA LYS A 102 4.93 -8.40 -8.42
C LYS A 102 4.30 -8.39 -9.81
N ALA A 103 3.08 -8.89 -9.96
CA ALA A 103 2.39 -8.86 -11.25
C ALA A 103 2.14 -7.42 -11.75
N VAL A 104 1.96 -6.45 -10.84
CA VAL A 104 1.88 -5.02 -11.19
C VAL A 104 3.25 -4.48 -11.59
N VAL A 105 4.31 -4.80 -10.84
CA VAL A 105 5.70 -4.44 -11.17
C VAL A 105 6.08 -4.96 -12.56
N ASP A 106 5.76 -6.22 -12.86
CA ASP A 106 6.07 -6.84 -14.15
C ASP A 106 5.33 -6.17 -15.33
N LYS A 107 4.18 -5.52 -15.08
CA LYS A 107 3.42 -4.78 -16.11
C LYS A 107 3.83 -3.31 -16.23
N GLU A 108 3.99 -2.65 -15.08
CA GLU A 108 4.29 -1.21 -15.03
C GLU A 108 5.78 -0.90 -15.23
N GLN A 109 6.66 -1.89 -14.97
CA GLN A 109 8.12 -1.78 -15.09
C GLN A 109 8.70 -0.52 -14.38
N PRO A 110 8.36 -0.28 -13.09
CA PRO A 110 8.90 0.86 -12.36
C PRO A 110 10.40 0.67 -12.08
N GLN A 111 11.18 1.76 -12.04
CA GLN A 111 12.60 1.67 -11.66
C GLN A 111 12.81 1.73 -10.14
N LEU A 112 11.79 2.15 -9.39
CA LEU A 112 11.80 2.20 -7.93
C LEU A 112 10.42 1.82 -7.41
N VAL A 113 10.37 1.01 -6.35
CA VAL A 113 9.15 0.69 -5.62
C VAL A 113 9.30 1.16 -4.18
N ILE A 114 8.37 1.97 -3.69
CA ILE A 114 8.37 2.47 -2.31
C ILE A 114 7.16 1.88 -1.57
N LEU A 115 7.42 1.27 -0.42
CA LEU A 115 6.38 0.73 0.47
C LEU A 115 6.58 1.30 1.87
N GLY A 116 5.50 1.39 2.64
CA GLY A 116 5.61 1.62 4.07
C GLY A 116 6.32 0.45 4.77
N LYS A 117 7.05 0.74 5.86
CA LYS A 117 7.78 -0.25 6.68
C LYS A 117 6.90 -1.43 7.10
N GLN A 118 5.72 -1.14 7.64
CA GLN A 118 4.74 -2.14 8.06
C GLN A 118 3.33 -1.57 7.90
N ALA A 119 2.33 -2.44 7.98
CA ALA A 119 0.95 -2.02 8.13
C ALA A 119 0.54 -2.14 9.60
N ILE A 120 -0.09 -1.11 10.15
CA ILE A 120 -0.40 -1.04 11.59
C ILE A 120 -1.48 -2.02 12.07
N ASP A 121 -2.19 -2.67 11.15
CA ASP A 121 -3.24 -3.65 11.45
C ASP A 121 -2.70 -5.08 11.59
N SER A 122 -1.60 -5.41 10.91
CA SER A 122 -0.97 -6.73 10.98
C SER A 122 0.45 -6.73 11.54
N ASP A 123 1.13 -5.59 11.59
CA ASP A 123 2.50 -5.39 12.09
C ASP A 123 3.57 -6.35 11.52
N ASN A 124 3.31 -6.91 10.34
CA ASN A 124 4.15 -7.98 9.79
C ASN A 124 5.56 -7.53 9.36
N ASN A 125 5.72 -6.30 8.85
CA ASN A 125 6.98 -5.81 8.27
C ASN A 125 7.63 -6.82 7.29
N GLN A 126 6.89 -7.22 6.26
CA GLN A 126 7.27 -8.33 5.36
C GLN A 126 7.07 -8.03 3.87
N THR A 127 5.98 -7.34 3.51
CA THR A 127 5.54 -7.22 2.12
C THR A 127 6.61 -6.61 1.21
N GLY A 128 7.33 -5.58 1.66
CA GLY A 128 8.37 -4.93 0.87
C GLY A 128 9.55 -5.86 0.58
N GLN A 129 10.04 -6.54 1.62
CA GLN A 129 11.18 -7.47 1.50
C GLN A 129 10.82 -8.70 0.66
N MET A 130 9.59 -9.21 0.80
CA MET A 130 9.08 -10.30 -0.04
C MET A 130 8.96 -9.87 -1.51
N LEU A 131 8.45 -8.67 -1.78
CA LEU A 131 8.35 -8.16 -3.15
C LEU A 131 9.74 -7.98 -3.79
N ALA A 132 10.71 -7.43 -3.05
CA ALA A 132 12.08 -7.29 -3.53
C ALA A 132 12.68 -8.65 -3.92
N ALA A 133 12.53 -9.66 -3.06
CA ALA A 133 12.98 -11.03 -3.35
C ALA A 133 12.30 -11.64 -4.59
N LEU A 134 10.99 -11.47 -4.73
CA LEU A 134 10.22 -12.02 -5.87
C LEU A 134 10.53 -11.31 -7.20
N SER A 135 10.83 -10.02 -7.16
CA SER A 135 11.10 -9.20 -8.35
C SER A 135 12.59 -9.11 -8.70
N GLY A 136 13.48 -9.63 -7.86
CA GLY A 136 14.93 -9.55 -8.04
C GLY A 136 15.50 -8.14 -7.84
N TYR A 137 14.76 -7.27 -7.13
CA TYR A 137 15.19 -5.90 -6.86
C TYR A 137 16.07 -5.88 -5.60
N ALA A 138 17.02 -4.95 -5.54
CA ALA A 138 17.69 -4.62 -4.29
C ALA A 138 16.68 -3.98 -3.30
N GLN A 139 16.97 -4.09 -2.00
CA GLN A 139 16.18 -3.48 -0.93
C GLN A 139 17.10 -2.75 0.06
N GLY A 140 16.63 -1.66 0.65
CA GLY A 140 17.35 -0.81 1.60
C GLY A 140 16.43 0.14 2.33
#